data_AF-A0A6B3CDI1-F1
#
_entry.id   AF-A0A6B3CDI1-F1
#
_cell.length_a   1.000
_cell.length_b   1.000
_cell.length_c   1.000
_cell.angle_alpha   90.00
_cell.angle_beta   90.00
_cell.angle_gamma   90.00
#
_symmetry.space_group_name_H-M   'P 1'
#
loop_
_entity.id
_entity.type
_entity.pdbx_description
1 polymer ?
#
loop_
_entity_poly.entity_id
_entity_poly.type
_entity_poly.pdbx_seq_one_letter_code
_entity_poly.pdbx_strand_id
1 'polypeptide(L)'
;VPLDALRPGDLVVYFPEATHVALYLGDGMVVQAPRPGAAVKVSPIAANPVLGAVRPDPDGEPVGRYTPPRLPAGAADGSDEGYADSYAPAAPETSAR
;
A
#
# COMPACT_ATOMS: atom_id res chain seq x y z
N VAL A 1 2.87 7.63 -11.28
CA VAL A 1 2.36 8.87 -10.64
C VAL A 1 3.48 9.44 -9.78
N PRO A 2 3.84 10.73 -9.91
CA PRO A 2 4.77 11.39 -8.98
C PRO A 2 4.28 11.28 -7.52
N LEU A 3 5.18 11.07 -6.56
CA LEU A 3 4.79 10.82 -5.16
C LEU A 3 4.09 12.02 -4.51
N ASP A 4 4.41 13.23 -4.96
CA ASP A 4 3.78 14.50 -4.55
C ASP A 4 2.42 14.75 -5.22
N ALA A 5 2.06 13.95 -6.23
CA ALA A 5 0.78 14.02 -6.94
C ALA A 5 -0.19 12.89 -6.57
N LEU A 6 0.14 12.12 -5.53
CA LEU A 6 -0.68 11.01 -5.05
C LEU A 6 -2.02 11.50 -4.49
N ARG A 7 -3.05 10.74 -4.78
CA ARG A 7 -4.42 10.93 -4.28
C ARG A 7 -4.85 9.68 -3.53
N PRO A 8 -5.65 9.81 -2.46
CA PRO A 8 -6.24 8.65 -1.81
C PRO A 8 -6.88 7.71 -2.83
N GLY A 9 -6.49 6.43 -2.82
CA GLY A 9 -6.86 5.46 -3.86
C GLY A 9 -5.73 5.08 -4.83
N ASP A 10 -4.66 5.86 -4.94
CA ASP A 10 -3.48 5.49 -5.72
C ASP A 10 -2.75 4.29 -5.05
N LEU A 11 -2.17 3.42 -5.86
CA LEU A 11 -1.40 2.27 -5.39
C LEU A 11 0.08 2.63 -5.28
N VAL A 12 0.69 2.32 -4.14
CA VAL A 12 2.14 2.45 -3.91
C VAL A 12 2.76 1.06 -4.04
N VAL A 13 3.75 0.94 -4.91
CA VAL A 13 4.47 -0.30 -5.21
C VAL A 13 5.83 -0.24 -4.54
N TYR A 14 6.19 -1.30 -3.82
CA TYR A 14 7.44 -1.40 -3.06
C TYR A 14 8.36 -2.48 -3.62
N PHE A 15 9.65 -2.32 -3.27
CA PHE A 15 10.77 -3.19 -3.60
C PHE A 15 11.11 -3.24 -5.10
N PRO A 16 12.39 -3.45 -5.48
CA PRO A 16 12.81 -3.44 -6.88
C PRO A 16 12.03 -4.42 -7.78
N GLU A 17 11.61 -5.54 -7.23
CA GLU A 17 10.86 -6.60 -7.94
C GLU A 17 9.33 -6.42 -7.88
N ALA A 18 8.83 -5.30 -7.36
CA ALA A 18 7.39 -5.01 -7.23
C ALA A 18 6.61 -6.08 -6.43
N THR A 19 7.22 -6.59 -5.35
CA THR A 19 6.71 -7.73 -4.57
C THR A 19 5.64 -7.37 -3.55
N HIS A 20 5.40 -6.08 -3.31
CA HIS A 20 4.43 -5.61 -2.34
C HIS A 20 3.71 -4.33 -2.79
N VAL A 21 2.44 -4.21 -2.42
CA VAL A 21 1.60 -3.07 -2.76
C VAL A 21 0.82 -2.59 -1.55
N ALA A 22 0.63 -1.28 -1.45
CA ALA A 22 -0.24 -0.64 -0.48
C ALA A 22 -1.16 0.38 -1.15
N LEU A 23 -2.27 0.69 -0.50
CA LEU A 23 -3.21 1.72 -0.96
C LEU A 23 -2.94 3.04 -0.24
N TYR A 24 -2.74 4.12 -0.98
CA TYR A 24 -2.53 5.44 -0.41
C TYR A 24 -3.82 6.01 0.20
N LEU A 25 -3.72 6.53 1.42
CA LEU A 25 -4.84 7.10 2.18
C LEU A 25 -4.84 8.63 2.20
N GLY A 26 -3.77 9.27 1.73
CA GLY A 26 -3.51 10.69 2.00
C GLY A 26 -2.52 10.90 3.14
N ASP A 27 -2.08 12.14 3.32
CA ASP A 27 -1.19 12.57 4.43
C ASP A 27 0.10 11.74 4.58
N GLY A 28 0.62 11.19 3.49
CA GLY A 28 1.82 10.34 3.52
C GLY A 28 1.59 8.94 4.10
N MET A 29 0.34 8.52 4.27
CA MET A 29 -0.04 7.24 4.88
C MET A 29 -0.58 6.25 3.85
N VAL A 30 -0.36 4.96 4.10
CA VAL A 30 -0.87 3.84 3.31
C VAL A 30 -1.55 2.80 4.21
N VAL A 31 -2.54 2.06 3.68
CA VAL A 31 -3.02 0.82 4.30
C VAL A 31 -2.41 -0.38 3.58
N GLN A 32 -1.92 -1.34 4.36
CA GLN A 32 -1.25 -2.53 3.83
C GLN A 32 -1.44 -3.75 4.73
N ALA A 33 -1.23 -4.93 4.13
CA ALA A 33 -1.01 -6.19 4.84
C ALA A 33 0.47 -6.57 4.67
N PRO A 34 1.37 -6.23 5.62
CA PRO A 34 2.82 -6.21 5.38
C PRO A 34 3.42 -7.58 5.04
N ARG A 35 2.83 -8.67 5.56
CA ARG A 35 3.20 -10.06 5.24
C ARG A 35 2.07 -11.02 5.59
N PRO A 36 2.09 -12.27 5.08
CA PRO A 36 1.13 -13.30 5.48
C PRO A 36 1.07 -13.47 7.00
N GLY A 37 -0.16 -13.56 7.53
CA GLY A 37 -0.44 -13.69 8.96
C GLY A 37 -0.29 -12.41 9.79
N ALA A 38 0.19 -11.30 9.21
CA ALA A 38 0.15 -10.00 9.86
C ALA A 38 -1.23 -9.35 9.69
N ALA A 39 -1.60 -8.47 10.63
CA ALA A 39 -2.82 -7.69 10.54
C ALA A 39 -2.70 -6.60 9.46
N VAL A 40 -3.84 -6.24 8.87
CA VAL A 40 -3.94 -5.03 8.03
C VAL A 40 -3.72 -3.82 8.93
N LYS A 41 -2.79 -2.96 8.56
CA LYS A 41 -2.39 -1.79 9.33
C LYS A 41 -2.16 -0.58 8.43
N VAL A 42 -2.06 0.58 9.06
CA VAL A 42 -1.70 1.85 8.45
C VAL A 42 -0.24 2.15 8.74
N SER A 43 0.51 2.53 7.71
CA SER A 43 1.94 2.79 7.80
C SER A 43 2.31 4.04 7.01
N PRO A 44 3.43 4.71 7.31
CA PRO A 44 3.98 5.74 6.44
C PRO A 44 4.34 5.18 5.06
N ILE A 45 4.20 5.98 4.00
CA ILE A 45 4.61 5.60 2.64
C ILE A 45 6.10 5.24 2.54
N ALA A 46 6.93 5.78 3.43
CA ALA A 46 8.37 5.53 3.48
C ALA A 46 8.75 4.31 4.35
N ALA A 47 7.77 3.52 4.82
CA ALA A 47 8.05 2.38 5.69
C ALA A 47 8.81 1.23 4.99
N ASN A 48 8.75 1.17 3.65
CA ASN A 48 9.50 0.24 2.81
C ASN A 48 10.08 0.98 1.58
N PRO A 49 11.10 0.42 0.89
CA PRO A 49 11.65 1.03 -0.33
C PRO A 49 10.60 1.16 -1.43
N VAL A 50 10.26 2.40 -1.82
CA VAL A 50 9.27 2.69 -2.84
C VAL A 50 9.87 2.47 -4.24
N LEU A 51 9.23 1.63 -5.04
CA LEU A 51 9.53 1.46 -6.47
C LEU A 51 8.82 2.51 -7.32
N GLY A 52 7.56 2.80 -6.98
CA GLY A 52 6.76 3.78 -7.71
C GLY A 52 5.29 3.78 -7.28
N ALA A 53 4.46 4.47 -8.05
CA ALA A 53 3.03 4.53 -7.79
C ALA A 53 2.19 4.56 -9.07
N VAL A 54 1.01 3.96 -9.00
CA VAL A 54 0.06 3.81 -10.11
C VAL A 54 -1.28 4.41 -9.70
N ARG A 55 -1.94 5.09 -10.64
CA ARG A 55 -3.35 5.47 -10.52
C ARG A 55 -4.17 4.44 -11.30
N PRO A 56 -4.92 3.54 -10.63
CA PRO A 56 -5.67 2.49 -11.33
C PRO A 56 -6.76 3.03 -12.26
N ASP A 57 -7.32 4.19 -11.92
CA ASP A 57 -8.36 4.87 -12.69
C ASP A 57 -7.89 6.27 -13.11
N PRO A 58 -7.11 6.39 -14.20
CA PRO A 58 -6.57 7.67 -14.64
C PRO A 58 -7.62 8.59 -15.28
N ASP A 59 -8.68 8.00 -15.85
CA ASP A 59 -9.76 8.71 -16.54
C ASP A 59 -10.93 9.05 -15.61
N GLY A 60 -10.99 8.41 -14.43
CA GLY A 60 -11.97 8.70 -13.39
C GLY A 60 -11.80 10.09 -12.79
N GLU A 61 -12.92 10.79 -12.65
CA GLU A 61 -12.96 12.04 -11.90
C GLU A 61 -12.55 11.80 -10.43
N PRO A 62 -11.57 12.53 -9.90
CA PRO A 62 -11.18 12.40 -8.52
C PRO A 62 -12.35 12.70 -7.60
N VAL A 63 -12.46 11.97 -6.49
CA VAL A 63 -13.40 12.34 -5.44
C VAL A 63 -13.08 13.77 -4.96
N GLY A 64 -14.01 14.71 -5.15
CA GLY A 64 -13.76 16.15 -4.94
C GLY A 64 -13.31 16.51 -3.52
N ARG A 65 -13.63 15.67 -2.53
CA ARG A 65 -13.09 15.73 -1.16
C ARG A 65 -13.05 14.34 -0.55
N TYR A 66 -11.86 13.81 -0.34
CA TYR A 66 -11.68 12.63 0.51
C TYR A 66 -11.59 13.07 1.97
N THR A 67 -12.47 12.54 2.82
CA THR A 67 -12.32 12.62 4.28
C THR A 67 -11.96 11.21 4.75
N PRO A 68 -10.70 10.96 5.15
CA PRO A 68 -10.31 9.66 5.66
C PRO A 68 -11.22 9.27 6.83
N PRO A 69 -11.69 8.02 6.90
CA PRO A 69 -12.38 7.55 8.09
C PRO A 69 -11.43 7.66 9.29
N ARG A 70 -11.98 7.94 10.48
CA ARG A 70 -11.18 7.88 11.71
C ARG A 70 -10.60 6.47 11.82
N LEU A 71 -9.27 6.38 11.88
CA LEU A 71 -8.60 5.11 12.05
C LEU A 71 -8.98 4.49 13.41
N PRO A 72 -9.20 3.17 13.48
CA PRO A 72 -9.43 2.49 14.74
C PRO A 72 -8.20 2.61 15.66
N ALA A 73 -8.41 2.48 16.97
CA ALA A 73 -7.30 2.44 17.91
C ALA A 73 -6.35 1.28 17.56
N GLY A 74 -5.04 1.55 17.55
CA GLY A 74 -4.01 0.57 17.19
C GLY A 74 -3.88 0.27 15.69
N ALA A 75 -4.52 1.03 14.80
CA ALA A 75 -4.39 0.81 13.35
C ALA A 75 -2.95 0.92 12.83
N ALA A 76 -2.05 1.58 13.55
CA ALA A 76 -0.64 1.71 13.18
C ALA A 76 0.27 0.68 13.87
N ASP A 77 -0.28 -0.20 14.71
CA ASP A 77 0.50 -1.15 15.51
C ASP A 77 1.04 -2.31 14.64
N GLY A 78 2.14 -2.92 15.09
CA GLY A 78 2.81 -4.02 14.39
C GLY A 78 4.02 -3.58 13.56
N SER A 79 4.81 -4.53 13.02
CA SER A 79 5.98 -4.19 12.20
C SER A 79 5.58 -3.85 10.76
N ASP A 80 6.35 -2.96 10.14
CA ASP A 80 6.22 -2.63 8.71
C ASP A 80 7.11 -3.51 7.82
N GLU A 81 7.84 -4.46 8.41
CA GLU A 81 8.71 -5.38 7.70
C GLU A 81 7.91 -6.19 6.67
N GLY A 82 8.11 -5.85 5.41
CA GLY A 82 7.67 -6.64 4.25
C GLY A 82 8.72 -7.67 3.82
N TYR A 83 8.42 -8.42 2.77
CA TYR A 83 9.42 -9.30 2.15
C TYR A 83 10.40 -8.50 1.30
N ALA A 84 11.58 -8.23 1.86
CA ALA A 84 12.75 -7.89 1.06
C ALA A 84 13.30 -9.18 0.43
N ASP A 85 12.77 -9.54 -0.74
CA ASP A 85 13.24 -10.49 -1.77
C ASP A 85 13.61 -11.95 -1.38
N SER A 86 13.86 -12.30 -0.12
CA SER A 86 14.43 -13.62 0.23
C SER A 86 13.41 -14.72 0.51
N TYR A 87 12.10 -14.41 0.61
CA TYR A 87 11.06 -15.41 0.86
C TYR A 87 9.67 -14.87 0.49
N ALA A 88 9.46 -14.30 -0.71
CA ALA A 88 8.08 -14.20 -1.18
C ALA A 88 7.55 -15.64 -1.34
N PRO A 89 6.55 -16.11 -0.55
CA PRO A 89 6.04 -17.46 -0.73
C PRO A 89 5.49 -17.56 -2.14
N ALA A 90 5.71 -18.71 -2.79
CA ALA A 90 5.10 -18.97 -4.10
C ALA A 90 3.60 -18.67 -4.00
N ALA A 91 3.10 -17.81 -4.89
CA ALA A 91 1.69 -17.48 -4.93
C ALA A 91 0.88 -18.78 -4.99
N PRO A 92 -0.16 -18.97 -4.15
CA PRO A 92 -0.95 -20.18 -4.20
C PRO A 92 -1.57 -20.30 -5.58
N GLU A 93 -1.62 -21.52 -6.14
CA GLU A 93 -2.18 -21.82 -7.48
C GLU A 93 -3.62 -21.28 -7.65
N THR A 94 -4.31 -20.98 -6.55
CA THR A 94 -5.64 -20.39 -6.50
C THR A 94 -5.71 -18.91 -6.90
N SER A 95 -4.58 -18.19 -6.98
CA SER A 95 -4.55 -16.77 -7.37
C SER A 95 -4.63 -16.54 -8.88
N ALA A 96 -4.59 -17.60 -9.69
CA ALA A 96 -4.58 -17.52 -11.16
C ALA A 96 -5.92 -17.90 -11.83
N ARG A 97 -7.05 -17.78 -11.13
CA ARG A 97 -8.39 -18.03 -11.70
C ARG A 97 -9.19 -16.76 -11.89
#